data_AF-A0A918FNY5-F1
#
_entry.id   AF-A0A918FNY5-F1
#
_cell.length_a   1.000
_cell.length_b   1.000
_cell.length_c   1.000
_cell.angle_alpha   90.00
_cell.angle_beta   90.00
_cell.angle_gamma   90.00
#
_symmetry.space_group_name_H-M   'P 1'
#
loop_
_entity.id
_entity.type
_entity.pdbx_description
1 polymer ?
#
loop_
_entity_poly.entity_id
_entity_poly.type
_entity_poly.pdbx_seq_one_letter_code
_entity_poly.pdbx_strand_id
1 'polypeptide(L)' 'MQHLIGRTTWDADAVRDDVRVYVVEHLHDDDAVLVVDETGDLKKGTRTVGVQRQYTATAGRIENSQVAVYLVYAG' A
#
# COMPACT_ATOMS: atom_id res chain seq x y z
N MET A 1 -1.76 -20.33 -0.61
CA MET A 1 -1.72 -18.88 -0.30
C MET A 1 -1.82 -18.53 1.18
N GLN A 2 -2.73 -19.10 1.98
CA GLN A 2 -2.89 -18.71 3.39
C GLN A 2 -1.63 -18.87 4.27
N HIS A 3 -0.73 -19.81 3.96
CA HIS A 3 0.54 -19.96 4.66
C HIS A 3 1.52 -18.81 4.40
N LEU A 4 1.61 -18.33 3.16
CA LEU A 4 2.50 -17.23 2.78
C LEU A 4 2.07 -15.92 3.48
N ILE A 5 0.77 -15.67 3.53
CA ILE A 5 0.20 -14.42 4.07
C ILE A 5 0.10 -14.44 5.61
N GLY A 6 -0.10 -15.60 6.23
CA GLY A 6 -0.42 -15.68 7.66
C GLY A 6 0.60 -16.40 8.55
N ARG A 7 1.56 -17.15 7.98
CA ARG A 7 2.42 -18.07 8.76
C ARG A 7 3.89 -18.07 8.39
N THR A 8 4.28 -17.29 7.38
CA THR A 8 5.67 -17.21 6.91
C THR A 8 6.25 -15.88 7.34
N THR A 9 7.45 -15.88 7.92
CA THR A 9 8.20 -14.64 8.15
C THR A 9 8.83 -14.23 6.83
N TRP A 10 8.50 -13.03 6.36
CA TRP A 10 9.11 -12.43 5.18
C TRP A 10 9.71 -11.10 5.56
N ASP A 11 10.83 -10.79 4.93
CA ASP A 11 11.46 -9.48 5.04
C ASP A 11 10.75 -8.52 4.08
N ALA A 12 10.05 -7.55 4.64
CA ALA A 12 9.25 -6.61 3.86
C ALA A 12 10.14 -5.69 2.99
N ASP A 13 11.34 -5.35 3.46
CA ASP A 13 12.27 -4.52 2.70
C ASP A 13 12.85 -5.31 1.53
N ALA A 14 13.23 -6.58 1.76
CA ALA A 14 13.72 -7.45 0.68
C ALA A 14 12.67 -7.65 -0.41
N VAL A 15 11.40 -7.93 -0.03
CA VAL A 15 10.32 -8.10 -1.00
C VAL A 15 10.01 -6.80 -1.75
N ARG A 16 10.07 -5.64 -1.09
CA ARG A 16 9.94 -4.34 -1.76
C ARG A 16 11.04 -4.15 -2.80
N ASP A 17 12.28 -4.47 -2.44
CA ASP A 17 13.44 -4.27 -3.31
C ASP A 17 13.36 -5.19 -4.54
N ASP A 18 12.94 -6.44 -4.37
CA ASP A 18 12.69 -7.38 -5.48
C ASP A 18 11.63 -6.85 -6.45
N VAL A 19 10.50 -6.34 -5.93
CA VAL A 19 9.44 -5.75 -6.76
C VAL A 19 9.95 -4.51 -7.51
N ARG A 20 10.74 -3.66 -6.84
CA ARG A 20 11.34 -2.47 -7.46
C ARG A 20 12.25 -2.85 -8.63
N VAL A 21 13.12 -3.85 -8.43
CA VAL A 21 14.02 -4.34 -9.50
C VAL A 21 13.19 -4.83 -10.68
N TYR A 22 12.16 -5.65 -10.45
CA TYR A 22 11.29 -6.13 -11.51
C TYR A 22 10.65 -5.00 -12.31
N VAL A 23 10.10 -3.98 -11.65
CA VAL A 23 9.47 -2.82 -12.30
C VAL A 23 10.48 -2.07 -13.17
N VAL A 24 11.68 -1.80 -12.65
CA VAL A 24 12.73 -1.10 -13.42
C VAL A 24 13.22 -1.92 -14.61
N GLU A 25 13.38 -3.23 -14.45
CA GLU A 25 13.90 -4.07 -15.53
C GLU A 25 12.88 -4.29 -16.67
N HIS A 26 11.60 -4.41 -16.33
CA HIS A 26 10.59 -4.90 -17.27
C HIS A 26 9.56 -3.84 -17.68
N LEU A 27 9.37 -2.80 -16.86
CA LEU A 27 8.32 -1.79 -17.04
C LEU A 27 8.89 -0.37 -17.14
N HIS A 28 10.22 -0.21 -17.31
CA HIS A 28 10.77 1.14 -17.45
C HIS A 28 10.20 1.87 -18.67
N ASP A 29 10.02 3.18 -18.50
CA ASP A 29 9.67 4.13 -19.54
C ASP A 29 10.37 5.45 -19.17
N ASP A 30 10.93 6.15 -20.15
CA ASP A 30 11.63 7.41 -19.95
C ASP A 30 10.69 8.53 -19.46
N ASP A 31 9.41 8.44 -19.81
CA ASP A 31 8.37 9.40 -19.42
C ASP A 31 7.63 9.00 -18.14
N ALA A 32 7.99 7.88 -17.52
CA ALA A 32 7.30 7.41 -16.32
C ALA A 32 7.53 8.32 -15.12
N VAL A 33 6.48 8.40 -14.29
CA VAL A 33 6.47 9.16 -13.04
C VAL A 33 6.17 8.26 -11.85
N LEU A 34 6.72 8.65 -10.70
CA LEU A 34 6.37 8.06 -9.41
C LEU A 34 5.32 8.92 -8.73
N VAL A 35 4.15 8.34 -8.48
CA VAL A 35 3.05 8.98 -7.79
C VAL A 35 2.99 8.47 -6.35
N VAL A 36 3.01 9.40 -5.40
CA VAL A 36 2.79 9.11 -3.98
C VAL A 36 1.39 9.60 -3.63
N ASP A 37 0.56 8.70 -3.16
CA ASP A 37 -0.84 9.00 -2.82
C ASP A 37 -1.26 8.23 -1.57
N GLU A 38 -2.03 8.87 -0.68
CA GLU A 38 -2.68 8.16 0.42
C GLU A 38 -4.10 7.74 0.05
N THR A 39 -4.45 6.50 0.36
CA THR A 39 -5.82 6.01 0.20
C THR A 39 -6.34 5.49 1.54
N GLY A 40 -7.55 5.91 1.88
CA GLY A 40 -8.22 5.48 3.11
C GLY A 40 -9.39 4.53 2.85
N ASP A 41 -9.33 3.35 3.43
CA ASP A 41 -10.40 2.35 3.42
C ASP A 41 -11.28 2.48 4.66
N LEU A 42 -12.55 2.84 4.47
CA LEU A 42 -13.52 2.90 5.57
C LEU A 42 -13.77 1.52 6.19
N LYS A 43 -13.76 1.45 7.52
CA LYS A 43 -13.99 0.20 8.26
C LYS A 43 -15.14 0.37 9.26
N LYS A 44 -15.92 -0.69 9.44
CA LYS A 44 -16.99 -0.73 10.46
C LYS A 44 -16.55 -1.35 11.79
N GLY A 45 -15.47 -2.13 11.80
CA GLY A 45 -14.92 -2.78 12.99
C GLY A 45 -13.50 -2.34 13.33
N THR A 46 -12.91 -2.98 14.34
CA THR A 46 -11.60 -2.61 14.91
C THR A 46 -10.52 -3.69 14.76
N ARG A 47 -10.83 -4.80 14.08
CA ARG A 47 -9.91 -5.96 13.99
C ARG A 47 -8.92 -5.89 12.83
N THR A 48 -9.05 -4.92 11.93
CA THR A 48 -8.10 -4.74 10.82
C THR A 48 -6.88 -3.99 11.31
N VAL A 49 -5.68 -4.42 10.93
CA VAL A 49 -4.44 -3.70 11.29
C VAL A 49 -4.50 -2.26 10.77
N GLY A 50 -4.04 -1.31 11.60
CA GLY A 50 -4.00 0.11 11.23
C GLY A 50 -5.37 0.81 11.20
N VAL A 51 -6.46 0.13 11.58
CA VAL A 51 -7.77 0.78 11.67
C VAL A 51 -7.86 1.66 12.91
N GLN A 52 -8.26 2.92 12.71
CA GLN A 52 -8.49 3.88 13.78
C GLN A 52 -9.29 5.06 13.25
N ARG A 53 -9.69 5.98 14.14
CA ARG A 53 -10.26 7.26 13.72
C ARG A 53 -9.13 8.17 13.22
N GLN A 54 -9.10 8.39 11.93
CA GLN A 54 -8.10 9.24 11.26
C GLN A 54 -8.74 9.93 10.06
N TYR A 55 -8.13 11.02 9.60
CA TYR A 55 -8.58 11.69 8.39
C TYR A 55 -8.36 10.77 7.19
N THR A 56 -9.37 10.65 6.34
CA THR A 56 -9.26 9.98 5.04
C THR A 56 -9.79 10.92 3.97
N ALA A 57 -8.98 11.18 2.95
CA ALA A 57 -9.38 11.97 1.80
C ALA A 57 -10.64 11.39 1.13
N THR A 58 -10.78 10.06 1.10
CA THR A 58 -11.93 9.35 0.54
C THR A 58 -13.26 9.75 1.18
N ALA A 59 -13.29 10.06 2.48
CA ALA A 59 -14.50 10.52 3.16
C ALA A 59 -14.51 12.03 3.44
N GLY A 60 -13.41 12.74 3.17
CA GLY A 60 -13.23 14.17 3.44
C GLY A 60 -13.32 14.55 4.93
N ARG A 61 -13.19 13.58 5.85
CA ARG A 61 -13.36 13.77 7.30
C ARG A 61 -12.61 12.72 8.11
N ILE A 62 -12.56 12.95 9.43
CA ILE A 62 -12.10 11.95 10.38
C ILE A 62 -13.16 10.86 10.52
N GLU A 63 -12.80 9.62 10.16
CA GLU A 63 -13.66 8.45 10.24
C GLU A 63 -12.87 7.21 10.65
N ASN A 64 -13.56 6.19 11.14
CA ASN A 64 -12.92 4.88 11.37
C ASN A 64 -12.48 4.27 10.04
N SER A 65 -11.19 4.31 9.78
CA SER A 65 -10.59 3.92 8.51
C SER A 65 -9.20 3.32 8.72
N GLN A 66 -8.74 2.58 7.72
CA GLN A 66 -7.34 2.21 7.57
C GLN A 66 -6.78 3.08 6.44
N VAL A 67 -5.70 3.81 6.69
CA VAL A 67 -5.05 4.64 5.68
C VAL A 67 -3.68 4.05 5.38
N ALA A 68 -3.36 3.93 4.10
CA ALA A 68 -2.04 3.52 3.64
C ALA A 68 -1.56 4.49 2.57
N VAL A 69 -0.24 4.72 2.56
CA VAL A 69 0.44 5.49 1.52
C VAL A 69 0.95 4.50 0.48
N TYR A 70 0.62 4.76 -0.78
CA TYR A 70 0.99 3.94 -1.91
C TYR A 70 2.01 4.68 -2.78
N LEU A 71 2.92 3.91 -3.36
CA LEU A 71 3.84 4.37 -4.39
C LEU A 71 3.44 3.68 -5.69
N VAL A 72 3.06 4.46 -6.69
CA VAL A 72 2.61 3.97 -8.00
C VAL A 72 3.62 4.40 -9.06
N TYR A 73 4.02 3.45 -9.90
CA TYR A 73 4.77 3.70 -11.11
C TYR A 73 3.79 3.84 -12.28
N ALA A 74 3.79 4.99 -12.95
CA ALA A 74 2.91 5.27 -14.07
C ALA A 74 3.74 5.73 -15.26
N GLY A 75 3.73 4.95 -16.35
CA GLY A 75 4.24 5.31 -17.68
C GLY A 75 3.10 5.46 -18.66
#